data_AF-A0AAD2U2R2-F1
#
_entry.id   AF-A0AAD2U2R2-F1
#
_cell.length_a   1.000
_cell.length_b   1.000
_cell.length_c   1.000
_cell.angle_alpha   90.00
_cell.angle_beta   90.00
_cell.angle_gamma   90.00
#
_symmetry.space_group_name_H-M   'P 1'
#
loop_
_entity.id
_entity.type
_entity.pdbx_description
1 polymer ?
#
loop_
_entity_poly.entity_id
_entity_poly.type
_entity_poly.pdbx_seq_one_letter_code
_entity_poly.pdbx_strand_id
1 'polypeptide(L)'
;MTYPLFELKLLAALDHAQFEEAIWAFEIDGDISTLLLIDYALEQFHQKKVQADEVYRVPEQKINKIGKQNLGLEKNESYTFAELLQFLIFTQANDVKDALSNMLLGSVEQTQLILSKRAEDYQLALRAPNQLKNLFLLVKHIYNYPAELKKLFFIRTLSFKNKVYQPITPLLAHPVLTSVLYISHTFRQIYITYSEHNRSIGFFSFLDDIHRLEHLVPYYHYFQEGHVEAKKYSSQTGIINILGDTYFGEMYTEKRKSRGQTDALQQYGYHYSFEKIQPFLGKNDINIANFEAVFSLENQSPLKDKKPFVLKADAKKTLEEFKRIHLNYLVLANNHLKDYGEQGLAYTLQQLDQASISYIGAGLNQKDAHNYFEITFEAKHYAIFNGYWHRDTAYLDYDFYALGSRSGVACLNGVLLEQIMRYKQAHPERKIIVICHWGVDFKPITKDQTKLATILTQAGADLIVGHGAHTIQPIQIINQKPVVFNIGNAVFNSDGEYEQQNALPFGCIARLDLAKDIIRLYPMYTNNLQTFWQPYPVDAEDFSKANAYMTSLLTPENYMASQDNLGRYLEVKF
;
A
#
# COMPACT_ATOMS: atom_id res chain seq x y z
N MET A 1 -20.44 0.70 29.69
CA MET A 1 -19.46 0.41 28.62
C MET A 1 -18.54 1.60 28.53
N THR A 2 -17.34 1.52 29.10
CA THR A 2 -16.55 2.71 29.46
C THR A 2 -15.09 2.56 29.05
N TYR A 3 -14.84 2.23 27.78
CA TYR A 3 -13.54 2.49 27.18
C TYR A 3 -13.77 3.21 25.85
N PRO A 4 -13.22 4.42 25.66
CA PRO A 4 -13.28 5.10 24.37
C PRO A 4 -12.53 4.28 23.31
N LEU A 5 -13.02 4.30 22.08
CA LEU A 5 -12.27 3.81 20.93
C LEU A 5 -11.00 4.67 20.79
N PHE A 6 -9.83 4.04 20.79
CA PHE A 6 -8.54 4.72 20.67
C PHE A 6 -7.72 4.12 19.54
N GLU A 7 -6.85 4.94 18.93
CA GLU A 7 -5.70 4.47 18.18
C GLU A 7 -4.46 4.55 19.06
N LEU A 8 -3.67 3.50 19.02
CA LEU A 8 -2.37 3.48 19.66
C LEU A 8 -1.32 3.38 18.58
N LYS A 9 -0.45 4.39 18.53
CA LYS A 9 0.73 4.44 17.67
C LYS A 9 1.88 4.97 18.51
N LEU A 10 2.65 4.06 19.08
CA LEU A 10 3.85 4.38 19.85
C LEU A 10 5.03 3.68 19.19
N LEU A 11 6.14 4.40 19.01
CA LEU A 11 7.43 3.85 18.63
C LEU A 11 8.49 4.41 19.58
N ALA A 12 9.25 3.53 20.21
CA ALA A 12 10.32 3.92 21.12
C ALA A 12 11.57 3.08 20.87
N ALA A 13 12.75 3.66 21.12
CA ALA A 13 14.00 2.92 21.05
C ALA A 13 14.06 1.86 22.16
N LEU A 14 14.72 0.73 21.93
CA LEU A 14 14.83 -0.38 22.88
C LEU A 14 15.50 0.07 24.19
N ASP A 15 16.43 1.03 24.11
CA ASP A 15 17.12 1.64 25.24
C ASP A 15 16.36 2.82 25.88
N HIS A 16 15.15 3.14 25.39
CA HIS A 16 14.31 4.19 25.95
C HIS A 16 14.15 4.06 27.46
N ALA A 17 14.27 5.19 28.15
CA ALA A 17 14.32 5.30 29.60
C ALA A 17 13.51 6.49 30.17
N GLN A 18 12.86 7.29 29.32
CA GLN A 18 12.17 8.53 29.72
C GLN A 18 10.65 8.44 29.53
N PHE A 19 9.93 8.16 30.60
CA PHE A 19 8.49 7.89 30.56
C PHE A 19 7.63 9.09 30.99
N GLU A 20 8.07 10.31 30.67
CA GLU A 20 7.42 11.57 31.11
C GLU A 20 6.21 11.94 30.25
N GLU A 21 6.19 11.52 28.97
CA GLU A 21 5.09 11.80 28.06
C GLU A 21 3.80 11.09 28.48
N ALA A 22 2.65 11.77 28.31
CA ALA A 22 1.34 11.28 28.75
C ALA A 22 0.96 9.91 28.17
N ILE A 23 1.45 9.56 26.98
CA ILE A 23 1.21 8.27 26.34
C ILE A 23 1.68 7.08 27.19
N TRP A 24 2.73 7.26 28.00
CA TRP A 24 3.30 6.21 28.84
C TRP A 24 2.45 5.87 30.06
N ALA A 25 1.57 6.78 30.46
CA ALA A 25 0.57 6.57 31.50
C ALA A 25 -0.72 5.92 30.96
N PHE A 26 -0.85 5.76 29.65
CA PHE A 26 -1.99 5.09 29.03
C PHE A 26 -2.10 3.65 29.52
N GLU A 27 -3.31 3.22 29.88
CA GLU A 27 -3.56 1.87 30.40
C GLU A 27 -4.16 0.98 29.31
N ILE A 28 -3.58 -0.22 29.19
CA ILE A 28 -4.05 -1.29 28.31
C ILE A 28 -4.62 -2.39 29.19
N ASP A 29 -5.91 -2.65 29.02
CA ASP A 29 -6.55 -3.84 29.59
C ASP A 29 -6.23 -5.08 28.73
N GLY A 30 -6.16 -6.25 29.35
CA GLY A 30 -5.86 -7.50 28.65
C GLY A 30 -5.15 -8.53 29.51
N ASP A 31 -5.19 -9.78 29.05
CA ASP A 31 -4.45 -10.87 29.69
C ASP A 31 -2.99 -10.88 29.20
N ILE A 32 -2.08 -10.44 30.06
CA ILE A 32 -0.64 -10.40 29.76
C ILE A 32 0.10 -11.70 30.11
N SER A 33 -0.59 -12.70 30.68
CA SER A 33 0.06 -13.92 31.15
C SER A 33 0.76 -14.70 30.04
N THR A 34 0.29 -14.58 28.79
CA THR A 34 0.99 -15.16 27.63
C THR A 34 2.34 -14.49 27.38
N LEU A 35 2.45 -13.15 27.49
CA LEU A 35 3.72 -12.45 27.35
C LEU A 35 4.69 -12.80 28.48
N LEU A 36 4.20 -12.88 29.71
CA LEU A 36 5.01 -13.29 30.86
C LEU A 36 5.49 -14.74 30.75
N LEU A 37 4.67 -15.63 30.19
CA LEU A 37 5.06 -17.02 29.93
C LEU A 37 6.13 -17.10 28.83
N ILE A 38 6.01 -16.31 27.76
CA ILE A 38 7.04 -16.20 26.72
C ILE A 38 8.35 -15.70 27.32
N ASP A 39 8.30 -14.62 28.12
CA ASP A 39 9.46 -14.07 28.82
C ASP A 39 10.14 -15.12 29.71
N TYR A 40 9.34 -15.83 30.51
CA TYR A 40 9.84 -16.88 31.39
C TYR A 40 10.45 -18.06 30.63
N ALA A 41 9.80 -18.51 29.56
CA ALA A 41 10.29 -19.61 28.73
C ALA A 41 11.64 -19.26 28.09
N LEU A 42 11.77 -18.04 27.56
CA LEU A 42 13.03 -17.53 27.02
C LEU A 42 14.12 -17.47 28.10
N GLU A 43 13.77 -17.05 29.32
CA GLU A 43 14.70 -17.03 30.46
C GLU A 43 15.19 -18.44 30.81
N GLN A 44 14.27 -19.41 30.94
CA GLN A 44 14.63 -20.79 31.30
C GLN A 44 15.54 -21.40 30.23
N PHE A 45 15.25 -21.14 28.95
CA PHE A 45 16.09 -21.58 27.84
C PHE A 45 17.47 -20.92 27.86
N HIS A 46 17.52 -19.60 28.05
CA HIS A 46 18.77 -18.83 28.10
C HIS A 46 19.67 -19.27 29.28
N GLN A 47 19.06 -19.58 30.43
CA GLN A 47 19.75 -20.11 31.62
C GLN A 47 20.08 -21.61 31.51
N LYS A 48 19.79 -22.26 30.37
CA LYS A 48 20.02 -23.70 30.12
C LYS A 48 19.29 -24.62 31.10
N LYS A 49 18.16 -24.17 31.65
CA LYS A 49 17.29 -24.97 32.53
C LYS A 49 16.32 -25.86 31.75
N VAL A 50 16.09 -25.55 30.48
CA VAL A 50 15.33 -26.35 29.51
C VAL A 50 16.09 -26.39 28.19
N GLN A 51 16.04 -27.51 27.47
CA GLN A 51 16.67 -27.65 26.14
C GLN A 51 15.64 -27.53 25.01
N ALA A 52 16.08 -27.20 23.80
CA ALA A 52 15.19 -26.94 22.67
C ALA A 52 14.40 -28.20 22.26
N ASP A 53 15.05 -29.36 22.35
CA ASP A 53 14.57 -30.70 22.02
C ASP A 53 13.96 -31.44 23.21
N GLU A 54 13.88 -30.80 24.39
CA GLU A 54 13.22 -31.38 25.55
C GLU A 54 11.74 -31.63 25.25
N VAL A 55 11.25 -32.83 25.58
CA VAL A 55 9.94 -33.30 25.10
C VAL A 55 8.88 -33.21 26.18
N TYR A 56 7.78 -32.53 25.87
CA TYR A 56 6.52 -32.59 26.61
C TYR A 56 5.57 -33.57 25.96
N ARG A 57 5.00 -34.49 26.75
CA ARG A 57 3.95 -35.42 26.32
C ARG A 57 2.60 -34.96 26.84
N VAL A 58 1.63 -34.79 25.93
CA VAL A 58 0.29 -34.33 26.29
C VAL A 58 -0.42 -35.38 27.15
N PRO A 59 -0.86 -35.03 28.38
CA PRO A 59 -1.46 -35.98 29.32
C PRO A 59 -2.81 -36.51 28.84
N GLU A 60 -3.23 -37.65 29.42
CA GLU A 60 -4.42 -38.40 29.00
C GLU A 60 -5.77 -37.72 29.35
N GLN A 61 -5.75 -36.67 30.18
CA GLN A 61 -6.96 -35.94 30.58
C GLN A 61 -7.53 -35.10 29.42
N LYS A 62 -8.86 -34.88 29.42
CA LYS A 62 -9.54 -34.12 28.35
C LYS A 62 -9.08 -32.66 28.35
N ILE A 63 -8.28 -32.27 27.36
CA ILE A 63 -8.23 -30.86 26.92
C ILE A 63 -9.64 -30.53 26.38
N ASN A 64 -10.26 -29.46 26.89
CA ASN A 64 -11.59 -29.05 26.46
C ASN A 64 -11.61 -28.73 24.96
N LYS A 65 -12.74 -29.07 24.32
CA LYS A 65 -13.02 -29.11 22.87
C LYS A 65 -12.28 -28.10 21.97
N ILE A 66 -12.01 -28.56 20.74
CA ILE A 66 -11.65 -27.77 19.55
C ILE A 66 -12.62 -26.56 19.38
N GLY A 67 -12.04 -25.36 19.28
CA GLY A 67 -12.72 -24.07 19.09
C GLY A 67 -11.71 -22.98 18.71
N LYS A 68 -12.16 -21.75 18.45
CA LYS A 68 -11.38 -20.63 17.86
C LYS A 68 -10.08 -20.21 18.58
N GLN A 69 -9.73 -20.78 19.74
CA GLN A 69 -8.56 -20.39 20.55
C GLN A 69 -7.60 -21.54 20.89
N ASN A 70 -7.71 -22.72 20.26
CA ASN A 70 -6.80 -23.86 20.46
C ASN A 70 -6.12 -24.25 19.14
N LEU A 71 -4.86 -24.69 19.18
CA LEU A 71 -4.12 -25.19 18.01
C LEU A 71 -4.52 -26.64 17.67
N GLY A 72 -4.93 -27.41 18.68
CA GLY A 72 -5.40 -28.79 18.54
C GLY A 72 -4.35 -29.84 18.92
N LEU A 73 -3.60 -29.61 20.01
CA LEU A 73 -2.71 -30.64 20.57
C LEU A 73 -3.53 -31.84 21.04
N GLU A 74 -3.17 -33.07 20.63
CA GLU A 74 -3.87 -34.30 21.00
C GLU A 74 -3.13 -35.11 22.07
N LYS A 75 -3.90 -35.94 22.78
CA LYS A 75 -3.40 -36.79 23.85
C LYS A 75 -2.31 -37.75 23.35
N ASN A 76 -1.29 -37.97 24.16
CA ASN A 76 -0.13 -38.81 23.85
C ASN A 76 0.77 -38.31 22.72
N GLU A 77 0.43 -37.20 22.05
CA GLU A 77 1.38 -36.52 21.18
C GLU A 77 2.52 -35.92 22.00
N SER A 78 3.68 -35.80 21.37
CA SER A 78 4.90 -35.28 21.96
C SER A 78 5.34 -34.06 21.18
N TYR A 79 5.69 -33.00 21.91
CA TYR A 79 6.11 -31.73 21.36
C TYR A 79 7.38 -31.29 22.08
N THR A 80 8.34 -30.77 21.33
CA THR A 80 9.55 -30.18 21.90
C THR A 80 9.25 -28.83 22.56
N PHE A 81 10.10 -28.41 23.49
CA PHE A 81 10.06 -27.05 24.05
C PHE A 81 10.04 -25.99 22.93
N ALA A 82 10.89 -26.18 21.92
CA ALA A 82 10.99 -25.24 20.81
C ALA A 82 9.69 -25.14 20.01
N GLU A 83 9.06 -26.28 19.69
CA GLU A 83 7.75 -26.29 19.04
C GLU A 83 6.69 -25.59 19.88
N LEU A 84 6.58 -25.91 21.18
CA LEU A 84 5.57 -25.29 22.04
C LEU A 84 5.75 -23.77 22.17
N LEU A 85 6.98 -23.28 22.32
CA LEU A 85 7.25 -21.85 22.39
C LEU A 85 6.98 -21.15 21.05
N GLN A 86 7.39 -21.75 19.94
CA GLN A 86 7.07 -21.23 18.59
C GLN A 86 5.56 -21.17 18.36
N PHE A 87 4.84 -22.24 18.71
CA PHE A 87 3.39 -22.32 18.58
C PHE A 87 2.70 -21.26 19.44
N LEU A 88 3.17 -21.05 20.67
CA LEU A 88 2.60 -20.06 21.57
C LEU A 88 2.80 -18.64 21.04
N ILE A 89 4.01 -18.30 20.58
CA ILE A 89 4.31 -16.98 20.00
C ILE A 89 3.46 -16.74 18.74
N PHE A 90 3.32 -17.76 17.88
CA PHE A 90 2.62 -17.64 16.60
C PHE A 90 1.09 -17.60 16.73
N THR A 91 0.52 -18.34 17.67
CA THR A 91 -0.95 -18.59 17.74
C THR A 91 -1.62 -18.05 18.99
N GLN A 92 -0.86 -17.90 20.09
CA GLN A 92 -1.38 -17.72 21.45
C GLN A 92 -2.48 -18.70 21.86
N ALA A 93 -2.45 -19.91 21.30
CA ALA A 93 -3.46 -20.92 21.56
C ALA A 93 -3.42 -21.37 23.04
N ASN A 94 -4.59 -21.51 23.65
CA ASN A 94 -4.71 -21.83 25.08
C ASN A 94 -4.16 -23.23 25.40
N ASP A 95 -4.42 -24.22 24.55
CA ASP A 95 -3.88 -25.58 24.72
C ASP A 95 -2.34 -25.62 24.66
N VAL A 96 -1.74 -24.80 23.80
CA VAL A 96 -0.28 -24.64 23.73
C VAL A 96 0.26 -23.92 24.97
N LYS A 97 -0.43 -22.87 25.43
CA LYS A 97 -0.09 -22.14 26.65
C LYS A 97 -0.11 -23.05 27.87
N ASP A 98 -1.14 -23.89 27.99
CA ASP A 98 -1.28 -24.87 29.07
C ASP A 98 -0.19 -25.94 29.00
N ALA A 99 0.12 -26.44 27.79
CA ALA A 99 1.20 -27.42 27.58
C ALA A 99 2.57 -26.85 27.99
N LEU A 100 2.92 -25.65 27.52
CA LEU A 100 4.19 -25.00 27.87
C LEU A 100 4.26 -24.66 29.37
N SER A 101 3.16 -24.20 29.96
CA SER A 101 3.08 -23.94 31.40
C SER A 101 3.33 -25.22 32.21
N ASN A 102 2.66 -26.32 31.85
CA ASN A 102 2.85 -27.60 32.53
C ASN A 102 4.27 -28.16 32.34
N MET A 103 4.86 -27.99 31.15
CA MET A 103 6.23 -28.40 30.88
C MET A 103 7.22 -27.68 31.80
N LEU A 104 7.09 -26.37 31.94
CA LEU A 104 8.03 -25.55 32.70
C LEU A 104 7.75 -25.52 34.20
N LEU A 105 6.48 -25.63 34.61
CA LEU A 105 6.01 -25.28 35.95
C LEU A 105 5.14 -26.36 36.60
N GLY A 106 4.81 -27.45 35.91
CA GLY A 106 4.18 -28.65 36.49
C GLY A 106 2.71 -28.52 36.93
N SER A 107 2.23 -27.35 37.35
CA SER A 107 0.83 -27.13 37.76
C SER A 107 0.31 -25.73 37.43
N VAL A 108 -1.02 -25.59 37.40
CA VAL A 108 -1.71 -24.32 37.16
C VAL A 108 -1.47 -23.34 38.32
N GLU A 109 -1.47 -23.82 39.56
CA GLU A 109 -1.21 -23.01 40.75
C GLU A 109 0.22 -22.47 40.77
N GLN A 110 1.20 -23.31 40.44
CA GLN A 110 2.59 -22.89 40.31
C GLN A 110 2.77 -21.88 39.16
N THR A 111 2.08 -22.12 38.04
CA THR A 111 2.06 -21.19 36.91
C THR A 111 1.53 -19.82 37.33
N GLN A 112 0.35 -19.77 37.97
CA GLN A 112 -0.22 -18.52 38.43
C GLN A 112 0.69 -17.81 39.42
N LEU A 113 1.26 -18.53 40.40
CA LEU A 113 2.17 -17.96 41.39
C LEU A 113 3.40 -17.32 40.75
N ILE A 114 4.05 -18.04 39.82
CA ILE A 114 5.30 -17.59 39.19
C ILE A 114 5.04 -16.43 38.22
N LEU A 115 3.97 -16.50 37.43
CA LEU A 115 3.62 -15.41 36.51
C LEU A 115 3.16 -14.16 37.28
N SER A 116 2.43 -14.30 38.38
CA SER A 116 2.08 -13.17 39.27
C SER A 116 3.32 -12.51 39.86
N LYS A 117 4.25 -13.30 40.40
CA LYS A 117 5.51 -12.76 40.94
C LYS A 117 6.33 -12.05 39.86
N ARG A 118 6.43 -12.62 38.66
CA ARG A 118 7.11 -11.97 37.54
C ARG A 118 6.40 -10.70 37.08
N ALA A 119 5.08 -10.64 37.16
CA ALA A 119 4.33 -9.43 36.85
C ALA A 119 4.66 -8.30 37.84
N GLU A 120 4.84 -8.62 39.13
CA GLU A 120 5.25 -7.64 40.16
C GLU A 120 6.60 -6.97 39.85
N ASP A 121 7.56 -7.72 39.29
CA ASP A 121 8.88 -7.18 38.88
C ASP A 121 8.75 -6.01 37.87
N TYR A 122 7.66 -6.00 37.09
CA TYR A 122 7.34 -4.96 36.11
C TYR A 122 6.20 -4.03 36.54
N GLN A 123 5.67 -4.16 37.76
CA GLN A 123 4.46 -3.45 38.22
C GLN A 123 3.25 -3.70 37.29
N LEU A 124 3.08 -4.96 36.90
CA LEU A 124 2.00 -5.44 36.05
C LEU A 124 1.02 -6.34 36.81
N ALA A 125 -0.20 -6.44 36.30
CA ALA A 125 -1.24 -7.34 36.77
C ALA A 125 -1.70 -8.26 35.63
N LEU A 126 -1.92 -9.54 35.92
CA LEU A 126 -2.20 -10.56 34.89
C LEU A 126 -3.48 -10.30 34.09
N ARG A 127 -4.55 -9.82 34.74
CA ARG A 127 -5.90 -9.63 34.18
C ARG A 127 -6.52 -8.33 34.67
N ALA A 128 -5.79 -7.23 34.49
CA ALA A 128 -6.24 -5.89 34.81
C ALA A 128 -5.55 -4.88 33.89
N PRO A 129 -6.03 -3.62 33.84
CA PRO A 129 -5.35 -2.56 33.11
C PRO A 129 -3.90 -2.37 33.56
N ASN A 130 -3.00 -2.28 32.59
CA ASN A 130 -1.57 -2.11 32.80
C ASN A 130 -1.07 -0.86 32.09
N GLN A 131 -0.24 -0.05 32.76
CA GLN A 131 0.35 1.14 32.14
C GLN A 131 1.33 0.76 31.02
N LEU A 132 1.31 1.52 29.93
CA LEU A 132 2.11 1.26 28.74
C LEU A 132 3.62 1.26 29.03
N LYS A 133 4.11 2.12 29.94
CA LYS A 133 5.51 2.08 30.38
C LYS A 133 5.92 0.75 31.02
N ASN A 134 5.04 0.17 31.84
CA ASN A 134 5.32 -1.07 32.57
C ASN A 134 5.32 -2.25 31.60
N LEU A 135 4.36 -2.23 30.66
CA LEU A 135 4.30 -3.20 29.58
C LEU A 135 5.51 -3.10 28.65
N PHE A 136 5.97 -1.88 28.36
CA PHE A 136 7.19 -1.62 27.60
C PHE A 136 8.42 -2.23 28.26
N LEU A 137 8.54 -2.18 29.60
CA LEU A 137 9.67 -2.78 30.31
C LEU A 137 9.72 -4.31 30.15
N LEU A 138 8.57 -5.00 30.24
CA LEU A 138 8.48 -6.43 29.97
C LEU A 138 8.87 -6.75 28.52
N VAL A 139 8.30 -6.02 27.57
CA VAL A 139 8.56 -6.21 26.13
C VAL A 139 10.03 -5.90 25.79
N LYS A 140 10.61 -4.88 26.40
CA LYS A 140 12.04 -4.54 26.31
C LYS A 140 12.89 -5.70 26.76
N HIS A 141 12.55 -6.36 27.87
CA HIS A 141 13.29 -7.54 28.33
C HIS A 141 13.22 -8.69 27.29
N ILE A 142 12.02 -9.01 26.80
CA ILE A 142 11.81 -10.03 25.76
C ILE A 142 12.62 -9.74 24.48
N TYR A 143 12.62 -8.50 23.99
CA TYR A 143 13.34 -8.16 22.75
C TYR A 143 14.83 -7.92 22.92
N ASN A 144 15.31 -7.78 24.16
CA ASN A 144 16.73 -7.66 24.46
C ASN A 144 17.46 -9.03 24.47
N TYR A 145 16.73 -10.15 24.41
CA TYR A 145 17.35 -11.46 24.19
C TYR A 145 18.14 -11.49 22.85
N PRO A 146 19.23 -12.29 22.76
CA PRO A 146 20.06 -12.36 21.56
C PRO A 146 19.30 -12.67 20.27
N ALA A 147 19.81 -12.17 19.14
CA ALA A 147 19.18 -12.32 17.82
C ALA A 147 18.99 -13.79 17.40
N GLU A 148 19.88 -14.67 17.86
CA GLU A 148 19.82 -16.12 17.62
C GLU A 148 18.58 -16.74 18.27
N LEU A 149 18.22 -16.31 19.50
CA LEU A 149 17.00 -16.78 20.17
C LEU A 149 15.75 -16.27 19.45
N LYS A 150 15.77 -15.00 19.04
CA LYS A 150 14.67 -14.42 18.26
C LYS A 150 14.45 -15.18 16.95
N LYS A 151 15.51 -15.49 16.21
CA LYS A 151 15.46 -16.31 14.99
C LYS A 151 14.93 -17.72 15.22
N LEU A 152 15.21 -18.32 16.39
CA LEU A 152 14.77 -19.66 16.71
C LEU A 152 13.27 -19.72 17.03
N PHE A 153 12.73 -18.77 17.80
CA PHE A 153 11.36 -18.88 18.32
C PHE A 153 10.31 -18.01 17.59
N PHE A 154 10.71 -16.92 16.93
CA PHE A 154 9.79 -16.06 16.18
C PHE A 154 9.69 -16.51 14.72
N ILE A 155 8.98 -17.62 14.51
CA ILE A 155 8.74 -18.20 13.20
C ILE A 155 7.77 -17.36 12.35
N ARG A 156 7.95 -17.40 11.03
CA ARG A 156 7.10 -16.67 10.06
C ARG A 156 5.98 -17.53 9.48
N THR A 157 6.17 -18.84 9.48
CA THR A 157 5.20 -19.83 9.01
C THR A 157 5.16 -20.98 10.00
N LEU A 158 3.96 -21.40 10.35
CA LEU A 158 3.75 -22.53 11.25
C LEU A 158 3.29 -23.74 10.44
N SER A 159 3.96 -24.88 10.58
CA SER A 159 3.47 -26.16 10.07
C SER A 159 3.04 -27.03 11.24
N PHE A 160 1.79 -27.49 11.23
CA PHE A 160 1.24 -28.33 12.28
C PHE A 160 0.28 -29.36 11.67
N LYS A 161 0.48 -30.65 11.99
CA LYS A 161 -0.30 -31.79 11.45
C LYS A 161 -0.43 -31.77 9.91
N ASN A 162 0.70 -31.59 9.23
CA ASN A 162 0.79 -31.48 7.76
C ASN A 162 -0.04 -30.32 7.15
N LYS A 163 -0.44 -29.34 7.95
CA LYS A 163 -1.08 -28.10 7.50
C LYS A 163 -0.16 -26.92 7.77
N VAL A 164 -0.04 -26.02 6.79
CA VAL A 164 0.64 -24.74 6.97
C VAL A 164 -0.40 -23.72 7.43
N TYR A 165 -0.15 -23.11 8.59
CA TYR A 165 -0.94 -22.04 9.15
C TYR A 165 -0.31 -20.70 8.74
N GLN A 166 -1.14 -19.85 8.16
CA GLN A 166 -0.80 -18.44 7.98
C GLN A 166 -0.94 -17.71 9.31
N PRO A 167 -0.12 -16.68 9.56
CA PRO A 167 -0.29 -15.89 10.76
C PRO A 167 -1.65 -15.20 10.80
N ILE A 168 -2.13 -14.89 12.00
CA ILE A 168 -3.40 -14.18 12.21
C ILE A 168 -3.39 -12.79 11.54
N THR A 169 -2.20 -12.19 11.38
CA THR A 169 -1.98 -10.97 10.62
C THR A 169 -0.74 -11.11 9.74
N PRO A 170 -0.73 -10.55 8.52
CA PRO A 170 0.47 -10.49 7.69
C PRO A 170 1.68 -9.84 8.39
N LEU A 171 1.43 -9.00 9.40
CA LEU A 171 2.47 -8.35 10.19
C LEU A 171 3.43 -9.35 10.86
N LEU A 172 2.92 -10.49 11.36
CA LEU A 172 3.71 -11.53 12.02
C LEU A 172 4.67 -12.25 11.07
N ALA A 173 4.32 -12.34 9.78
CA ALA A 173 5.21 -12.88 8.75
C ALA A 173 6.03 -11.80 8.03
N HIS A 174 5.85 -10.52 8.37
CA HIS A 174 6.33 -9.41 7.57
C HIS A 174 7.86 -9.41 7.43
N PRO A 175 8.44 -9.47 6.21
CA PRO A 175 9.87 -9.69 5.97
C PRO A 175 10.78 -8.65 6.62
N VAL A 176 10.26 -7.44 6.80
CA VAL A 176 11.00 -6.28 7.33
C VAL A 176 11.03 -6.22 8.86
N LEU A 177 10.07 -6.87 9.54
CA LEU A 177 10.04 -6.89 11.01
C LEU A 177 10.80 -8.10 11.53
N THR A 178 11.50 -7.91 12.66
CA THR A 178 12.29 -8.97 13.30
C THR A 178 11.41 -9.88 14.14
N SER A 179 10.51 -9.28 14.92
CA SER A 179 9.65 -10.01 15.83
C SER A 179 8.35 -9.24 16.04
N VAL A 180 7.24 -9.97 16.13
CA VAL A 180 5.93 -9.41 16.41
C VAL A 180 5.26 -10.27 17.47
N LEU A 181 4.79 -9.62 18.52
CA LEU A 181 3.92 -10.16 19.55
C LEU A 181 2.58 -9.43 19.46
N TYR A 182 1.58 -9.92 20.18
CA TYR A 182 0.34 -9.18 20.33
C TYR A 182 -0.30 -9.45 21.69
N ILE A 183 -1.21 -8.58 22.11
CA ILE A 183 -2.09 -8.82 23.26
C ILE A 183 -3.52 -8.75 22.75
N SER A 184 -4.34 -9.70 23.19
CA SER A 184 -5.78 -9.64 22.94
C SER A 184 -6.43 -8.72 23.97
N HIS A 185 -6.83 -7.53 23.53
CA HIS A 185 -7.70 -6.62 24.28
C HIS A 185 -9.17 -6.98 23.98
N THR A 186 -10.08 -6.72 24.92
CA THR A 186 -11.50 -7.12 24.92
C THR A 186 -12.25 -6.86 23.62
N PHE A 187 -11.78 -5.91 22.80
CA PHE A 187 -12.37 -5.59 21.51
C PHE A 187 -11.40 -5.61 20.31
N ARG A 188 -10.07 -5.69 20.51
CA ARG A 188 -9.05 -5.61 19.43
C ARG A 188 -7.68 -6.21 19.81
N GLN A 189 -6.83 -6.44 18.82
CA GLN A 189 -5.42 -6.79 19.05
C GLN A 189 -4.56 -5.53 19.15
N ILE A 190 -3.61 -5.55 20.08
CA ILE A 190 -2.50 -4.58 20.14
C ILE A 190 -1.26 -5.31 19.67
N TYR A 191 -0.71 -4.87 18.55
CA TYR A 191 0.52 -5.43 18.00
C TYR A 191 1.71 -4.77 18.65
N ILE A 192 2.63 -5.61 19.12
CA ILE A 192 3.87 -5.22 19.75
C ILE A 192 4.96 -5.67 18.79
N THR A 193 5.67 -4.74 18.19
CA THR A 193 6.59 -5.02 17.09
C THR A 193 8.00 -4.64 17.46
N TYR A 194 8.95 -5.35 16.87
CA TYR A 194 10.37 -5.08 17.06
C TYR A 194 11.12 -5.12 15.73
N SER A 195 11.97 -4.11 15.55
CA SER A 195 12.91 -4.01 14.45
C SER A 195 14.34 -4.00 15.00
N GLU A 196 15.12 -5.03 14.66
CA GLU A 196 16.55 -5.08 14.99
C GLU A 196 17.33 -3.97 14.28
N HIS A 197 16.91 -3.58 13.07
CA HIS A 197 17.61 -2.61 12.22
C HIS A 197 17.91 -1.28 12.94
N ASN A 198 16.92 -0.75 13.65
CA ASN A 198 17.06 0.48 14.43
C ASN A 198 16.80 0.26 15.93
N ARG A 199 16.80 -1.00 16.38
CA ARG A 199 16.50 -1.42 17.75
C ARG A 199 15.30 -0.68 18.33
N SER A 200 14.16 -0.70 17.62
CA SER A 200 12.94 -0.01 18.05
C SER A 200 11.81 -0.98 18.37
N ILE A 201 10.98 -0.60 19.35
CA ILE A 201 9.77 -1.29 19.77
C ILE A 201 8.58 -0.42 19.41
N GLY A 202 7.57 -1.02 18.79
CA GLY A 202 6.32 -0.37 18.47
C GLY A 202 5.13 -0.98 19.19
N PHE A 203 4.15 -0.16 19.57
CA PHE A 203 2.82 -0.59 20.01
C PHE A 203 1.79 0.02 19.06
N PHE A 204 1.02 -0.84 18.41
CA PHE A 204 0.12 -0.47 17.33
C PHE A 204 -1.28 -1.07 17.48
N SER A 205 -2.30 -0.22 17.41
CA SER A 205 -3.71 -0.62 17.31
C SER A 205 -4.47 0.48 16.57
N PHE A 206 -5.11 0.15 15.44
CA PHE A 206 -5.81 1.12 14.58
C PHE A 206 -7.31 0.85 14.55
N LEU A 207 -8.11 1.88 14.23
CA LEU A 207 -9.57 1.75 14.23
C LEU A 207 -10.14 1.09 12.98
N ASP A 208 -9.36 0.99 11.90
CA ASP A 208 -9.78 0.49 10.61
C ASP A 208 -8.66 -0.25 9.88
N ASP A 209 -9.06 -1.01 8.85
CA ASP A 209 -8.13 -1.76 8.01
C ASP A 209 -7.48 -0.87 6.93
N ILE A 210 -7.89 0.39 6.78
CA ILE A 210 -7.45 1.30 5.71
C ILE A 210 -6.06 1.83 6.01
N HIS A 211 -5.75 2.02 7.29
CA HIS A 211 -4.40 2.29 7.75
C HIS A 211 -3.41 1.20 7.32
N ARG A 212 -3.89 -0.05 7.13
CA ARG A 212 -3.10 -1.21 6.68
C ARG A 212 -1.81 -1.32 7.51
N LEU A 213 -1.95 -1.87 8.71
CA LEU A 213 -0.86 -2.07 9.68
C LEU A 213 0.42 -2.62 9.05
N GLU A 214 0.27 -3.61 8.18
CA GLU A 214 1.35 -4.28 7.45
C GLU A 214 2.10 -3.38 6.46
N HIS A 215 1.55 -2.23 6.09
CA HIS A 215 2.27 -1.17 5.37
C HIS A 215 2.78 -0.08 6.31
N LEU A 216 1.99 0.30 7.31
CA LEU A 216 2.27 1.45 8.17
C LEU A 216 3.39 1.16 9.16
N VAL A 217 3.38 0.00 9.79
CA VAL A 217 4.36 -0.38 10.82
C VAL A 217 5.79 -0.47 10.27
N PRO A 218 6.06 -1.10 9.10
CA PRO A 218 7.39 -1.06 8.50
C PRO A 218 7.89 0.35 8.21
N TYR A 219 7.00 1.26 7.80
CA TYR A 219 7.37 2.66 7.55
C TYR A 219 7.92 3.30 8.83
N TYR A 220 7.19 3.20 9.93
CA TYR A 220 7.59 3.78 11.22
C TYR A 220 8.89 3.19 11.76
N HIS A 221 9.09 1.88 11.62
CA HIS A 221 10.34 1.26 12.04
C HIS A 221 11.56 1.65 11.19
N TYR A 222 11.39 2.18 9.98
CA TYR A 222 12.52 2.49 9.09
C TYR A 222 12.75 3.98 8.88
N PHE A 223 11.71 4.79 9.05
CA PHE A 223 11.76 6.21 8.75
C PHE A 223 11.27 7.01 9.94
N GLN A 224 12.00 8.09 10.22
CA GLN A 224 11.57 9.07 11.21
C GLN A 224 10.30 9.77 10.75
N GLU A 225 9.45 10.09 11.71
CA GLU A 225 8.20 10.79 11.50
C GLU A 225 8.47 12.20 10.93
N GLY A 226 7.84 12.52 9.78
CA GLY A 226 7.69 13.91 9.33
C GLY A 226 8.59 14.44 8.20
N HIS A 227 9.47 13.66 7.55
CA HIS A 227 10.34 14.24 6.51
C HIS A 227 10.43 13.39 5.24
N VAL A 228 9.42 13.49 4.36
CA VAL A 228 9.61 13.22 2.93
C VAL A 228 9.84 14.56 2.25
N GLU A 229 11.05 14.77 1.74
CA GLU A 229 11.37 15.98 0.99
C GLU A 229 10.69 15.92 -0.37
N ALA A 230 9.74 16.82 -0.57
CA ALA A 230 8.98 16.92 -1.80
C ALA A 230 9.89 17.19 -3.00
N LYS A 231 9.56 16.59 -4.14
CA LYS A 231 10.17 16.96 -5.42
C LYS A 231 9.53 18.26 -5.91
N LYS A 232 10.25 19.38 -5.78
CA LYS A 232 9.74 20.74 -6.03
C LYS A 232 9.95 21.21 -7.46
N TYR A 233 8.91 21.79 -8.05
CA TYR A 233 8.95 22.36 -9.41
C TYR A 233 8.15 23.68 -9.49
N SER A 234 8.47 24.48 -10.50
CA SER A 234 7.70 25.67 -10.86
C SER A 234 7.09 25.49 -12.24
N SER A 235 5.77 25.66 -12.35
CA SER A 235 5.08 25.69 -13.64
C SER A 235 5.27 27.07 -14.27
N GLN A 236 5.61 27.10 -15.56
CA GLN A 236 5.76 28.36 -16.30
C GLN A 236 4.44 28.87 -16.88
N THR A 237 3.57 27.94 -17.28
CA THR A 237 2.30 28.25 -17.96
C THR A 237 1.09 28.16 -17.03
N GLY A 238 1.25 27.56 -15.85
CA GLY A 238 0.14 27.23 -14.96
C GLY A 238 -0.70 26.07 -15.49
N ILE A 239 -0.21 25.32 -16.48
CA ILE A 239 -0.90 24.17 -17.05
C ILE A 239 -0.26 22.87 -16.59
N ILE A 240 -1.11 21.93 -16.17
CA ILE A 240 -0.74 20.53 -15.95
C ILE A 240 -1.64 19.66 -16.82
N ASN A 241 -1.06 18.84 -17.70
CA ASN A 241 -1.77 17.81 -18.44
C ASN A 241 -1.52 16.46 -17.77
N ILE A 242 -2.57 15.74 -17.42
CA ILE A 242 -2.54 14.38 -16.88
C ILE A 242 -3.16 13.46 -17.93
N LEU A 243 -2.33 12.62 -18.53
CA LEU A 243 -2.75 11.58 -19.45
C LEU A 243 -3.28 10.39 -18.67
N GLY A 244 -4.25 9.69 -19.28
CA GLY A 244 -4.68 8.36 -18.86
C GLY A 244 -3.57 7.30 -18.92
N ASP A 245 -3.97 6.05 -18.70
CA ASP A 245 -3.06 4.90 -18.65
C ASP A 245 -2.22 4.84 -19.94
N THR A 246 -0.90 4.69 -19.77
CA THR A 246 0.08 4.84 -20.86
C THR A 246 1.05 3.66 -20.91
N TYR A 247 1.02 2.92 -22.03
CA TYR A 247 1.91 1.83 -22.39
C TYR A 247 1.94 1.62 -23.92
N PHE A 248 3.13 1.55 -24.53
CA PHE A 248 3.29 1.39 -25.99
C PHE A 248 2.89 0.02 -26.54
N GLY A 249 2.63 -0.96 -25.67
CA GLY A 249 1.98 -2.20 -26.07
C GLY A 249 2.91 -3.29 -26.56
N GLU A 250 4.22 -3.22 -26.32
CA GLU A 250 5.23 -4.13 -26.86
C GLU A 250 4.86 -5.61 -26.66
N MET A 251 4.34 -5.97 -25.48
CA MET A 251 3.86 -7.33 -25.19
C MET A 251 2.68 -7.74 -26.08
N TYR A 252 1.72 -6.84 -26.31
CA TYR A 252 0.60 -7.07 -27.23
C TYR A 252 1.08 -7.14 -28.68
N THR A 253 2.04 -6.29 -29.06
CA THR A 253 2.67 -6.29 -30.37
C THR A 253 3.36 -7.60 -30.68
N GLU A 254 4.14 -8.16 -29.75
CA GLU A 254 4.76 -9.48 -29.96
C GLU A 254 3.72 -10.59 -30.11
N LYS A 255 2.60 -10.54 -29.36
CA LYS A 255 1.47 -11.49 -29.53
C LYS A 255 0.77 -11.34 -30.89
N ARG A 256 0.56 -10.11 -31.37
CA ARG A 256 -0.04 -9.84 -32.69
C ARG A 256 0.90 -10.31 -33.81
N LYS A 257 2.18 -9.99 -33.72
CA LYS A 257 3.24 -10.43 -34.63
C LYS A 257 3.34 -11.96 -34.73
N SER A 258 3.26 -12.69 -33.61
CA SER A 258 3.28 -14.16 -33.63
C SER A 258 2.07 -14.78 -34.33
N ARG A 259 0.99 -14.01 -34.50
CA ARG A 259 -0.24 -14.40 -35.23
C ARG A 259 -0.25 -13.90 -36.68
N GLY A 260 0.83 -13.26 -37.14
CA GLY A 260 0.89 -12.64 -38.47
C GLY A 260 0.04 -11.38 -38.61
N GLN A 261 -0.30 -10.72 -37.50
CA GLN A 261 -1.09 -9.49 -37.48
C GLN A 261 -0.16 -8.27 -37.43
N THR A 262 -0.34 -7.35 -38.38
CA THR A 262 0.31 -6.03 -38.36
C THR A 262 -0.40 -5.13 -37.36
N ASP A 263 0.37 -4.34 -36.61
CA ASP A 263 -0.16 -3.27 -35.76
C ASP A 263 0.62 -1.97 -35.96
N ALA A 264 0.15 -0.89 -35.34
CA ALA A 264 0.73 0.43 -35.50
C ALA A 264 2.18 0.53 -34.99
N LEU A 265 2.52 -0.15 -33.90
CA LEU A 265 3.87 -0.09 -33.34
C LEU A 265 4.89 -0.73 -34.30
N GLN A 266 4.52 -1.82 -34.98
CA GLN A 266 5.35 -2.45 -36.02
C GLN A 266 5.47 -1.58 -37.27
N GLN A 267 4.37 -0.96 -37.70
CA GLN A 267 4.30 -0.28 -38.99
C GLN A 267 4.82 1.15 -38.95
N TYR A 268 4.51 1.88 -37.87
CA TYR A 268 4.78 3.31 -37.75
C TYR A 268 5.70 3.63 -36.56
N GLY A 269 5.83 2.73 -35.57
CA GLY A 269 6.69 2.97 -34.41
C GLY A 269 6.03 3.83 -33.33
N TYR A 270 6.85 4.27 -32.36
CA TYR A 270 6.38 4.85 -31.09
C TYR A 270 5.67 6.20 -31.27
N HIS A 271 6.11 7.01 -32.25
CA HIS A 271 5.56 8.35 -32.46
C HIS A 271 4.09 8.36 -32.84
N TYR A 272 3.64 7.33 -33.56
CA TYR A 272 2.31 7.26 -34.16
C TYR A 272 1.19 7.41 -33.13
N SER A 273 1.31 6.76 -31.98
CA SER A 273 0.25 6.78 -30.96
C SER A 273 0.01 8.16 -30.35
N PHE A 274 0.97 9.08 -30.43
CA PHE A 274 0.85 10.41 -29.84
C PHE A 274 0.46 11.52 -30.83
N GLU A 275 0.52 11.29 -32.14
CA GLU A 275 0.40 12.37 -33.14
C GLU A 275 -0.87 13.22 -32.97
N LYS A 276 -2.02 12.58 -32.74
CA LYS A 276 -3.33 13.27 -32.62
C LYS A 276 -3.58 13.91 -31.26
N ILE A 277 -2.76 13.59 -30.25
CA ILE A 277 -2.85 14.18 -28.91
C ILE A 277 -1.63 15.05 -28.56
N GLN A 278 -0.61 15.11 -29.42
CA GLN A 278 0.56 15.97 -29.27
C GLN A 278 0.20 17.45 -29.03
N PRO A 279 -0.86 18.04 -29.62
CA PRO A 279 -1.24 19.43 -29.34
C PRO A 279 -1.55 19.74 -27.88
N PHE A 280 -1.87 18.74 -27.05
CA PHE A 280 -2.07 18.93 -25.61
C PHE A 280 -0.76 19.15 -24.86
N LEU A 281 0.35 18.59 -25.36
CA LEU A 281 1.61 18.43 -24.64
C LEU A 281 2.56 19.58 -24.93
N GLY A 282 2.25 20.74 -24.36
CA GLY A 282 3.06 21.94 -24.50
C GLY A 282 4.47 21.75 -23.91
N LYS A 283 5.50 22.26 -24.59
CA LYS A 283 6.90 22.16 -24.15
C LYS A 283 7.17 22.73 -22.75
N ASN A 284 6.43 23.77 -22.37
CA ASN A 284 6.58 24.46 -21.08
C ASN A 284 5.49 24.06 -20.07
N ASP A 285 4.60 23.15 -20.45
CA ASP A 285 3.58 22.59 -19.57
C ASP A 285 4.20 21.46 -18.71
N ILE A 286 3.53 21.14 -17.61
CA ILE A 286 3.81 19.93 -16.85
C ILE A 286 2.96 18.81 -17.46
N ASN A 287 3.59 17.86 -18.14
CA ASN A 287 2.90 16.75 -18.81
C ASN A 287 3.18 15.45 -18.05
N ILE A 288 2.15 14.96 -17.36
CA ILE A 288 2.16 13.79 -16.49
C ILE A 288 1.48 12.62 -17.19
N ALA A 289 2.09 11.43 -17.18
CA ALA A 289 1.39 10.19 -17.54
C ALA A 289 1.47 9.13 -16.44
N ASN A 290 0.42 8.32 -16.34
CA ASN A 290 0.47 7.04 -15.63
C ASN A 290 1.16 6.01 -16.52
N PHE A 291 2.44 5.73 -16.25
CA PHE A 291 3.22 4.79 -17.03
C PHE A 291 3.06 3.36 -16.48
N GLU A 292 2.31 2.54 -17.21
CA GLU A 292 1.92 1.19 -16.80
C GLU A 292 2.79 0.11 -17.43
N ALA A 293 4.10 0.27 -17.30
CA ALA A 293 5.05 -0.75 -17.67
C ALA A 293 6.31 -0.62 -16.84
N VAL A 294 7.18 -1.62 -16.98
CA VAL A 294 8.49 -1.63 -16.37
C VAL A 294 9.56 -1.79 -17.45
N PHE A 295 10.65 -1.05 -17.32
CA PHE A 295 11.86 -1.30 -18.07
C PHE A 295 12.61 -2.45 -17.46
N SER A 296 13.13 -3.37 -18.27
CA SER A 296 13.91 -4.48 -17.76
C SER A 296 14.96 -4.94 -18.76
N LEU A 297 16.14 -5.28 -18.25
CA LEU A 297 17.16 -5.98 -19.03
C LEU A 297 16.84 -7.47 -19.13
N GLU A 298 16.03 -8.01 -18.21
CA GLU A 298 15.67 -9.41 -18.15
C GLU A 298 14.62 -9.77 -19.19
N ASN A 299 14.75 -10.97 -19.77
CA ASN A 299 13.78 -11.47 -20.75
C ASN A 299 12.63 -12.25 -20.11
N GLN A 300 12.81 -12.74 -18.88
CA GLN A 300 11.79 -13.49 -18.15
C GLN A 300 11.38 -12.76 -16.88
N SER A 301 10.07 -12.68 -16.67
CA SER A 301 9.49 -12.11 -15.46
C SER A 301 9.33 -13.20 -14.38
N PRO A 302 9.55 -12.88 -13.09
CA PRO A 302 9.22 -13.78 -11.98
C PRO A 302 7.70 -14.03 -11.81
N LEU A 303 6.88 -13.24 -12.51
CA LEU A 303 5.42 -13.33 -12.53
C LEU A 303 4.89 -14.03 -13.79
N LYS A 304 5.78 -14.54 -14.64
CA LYS A 304 5.38 -15.39 -15.75
C LYS A 304 4.52 -16.54 -15.22
N ASP A 305 3.40 -16.79 -15.89
CA ASP A 305 2.40 -17.81 -15.54
C ASP A 305 1.68 -17.60 -14.19
N LYS A 306 1.96 -16.50 -13.48
CA LYS A 306 1.26 -16.10 -12.23
C LYS A 306 0.32 -14.92 -12.46
N LYS A 307 0.79 -13.92 -13.22
CA LYS A 307 0.03 -12.72 -13.55
C LYS A 307 -0.39 -12.76 -15.02
N PRO A 308 -1.66 -12.46 -15.36
CA PRO A 308 -2.16 -12.59 -16.74
C PRO A 308 -1.48 -11.62 -17.72
N PHE A 309 -1.12 -10.43 -17.25
CA PHE A 309 -0.50 -9.38 -18.05
C PHE A 309 0.77 -8.88 -17.36
N VAL A 310 1.91 -9.14 -18.01
CA VAL A 310 3.25 -8.71 -17.61
C VAL A 310 3.75 -7.75 -18.67
N LEU A 311 3.90 -6.47 -18.33
CA LEU A 311 4.13 -5.38 -19.28
C LEU A 311 5.57 -4.87 -19.19
N LYS A 312 6.38 -5.31 -20.15
CA LYS A 312 7.74 -4.80 -20.39
C LYS A 312 7.70 -3.71 -21.45
N ALA A 313 8.43 -2.62 -21.22
CA ALA A 313 8.66 -1.58 -22.21
C ALA A 313 10.14 -1.47 -22.63
N ASP A 314 10.40 -1.03 -23.85
CA ASP A 314 11.74 -0.67 -24.31
C ASP A 314 12.13 0.70 -23.74
N ALA A 315 13.09 0.73 -22.82
CA ALA A 315 13.51 1.96 -22.14
C ALA A 315 13.95 3.03 -23.14
N LYS A 316 14.81 2.69 -24.11
CA LYS A 316 15.38 3.67 -25.02
C LYS A 316 14.29 4.30 -25.89
N LYS A 317 13.46 3.48 -26.54
CA LYS A 317 12.43 3.96 -27.46
C LYS A 317 11.32 4.74 -26.73
N THR A 318 10.91 4.25 -25.55
CA THR A 318 9.92 4.93 -24.70
C THR A 318 10.42 6.31 -24.29
N LEU A 319 11.66 6.42 -23.81
CA LEU A 319 12.20 7.69 -23.30
C LEU A 319 12.53 8.68 -24.42
N GLU A 320 12.97 8.21 -25.60
CA GLU A 320 13.12 9.03 -26.79
C GLU A 320 11.78 9.65 -27.21
N GLU A 321 10.72 8.85 -27.21
CA GLU A 321 9.39 9.33 -27.56
C GLU A 321 8.82 10.30 -26.52
N PHE A 322 8.92 9.98 -25.23
CA PHE A 322 8.48 10.88 -24.15
C PHE A 322 9.16 12.25 -24.23
N LYS A 323 10.46 12.30 -24.51
CA LYS A 323 11.19 13.55 -24.74
C LYS A 323 10.68 14.31 -25.97
N ARG A 324 10.44 13.60 -27.08
CA ARG A 324 9.94 14.19 -28.34
C ARG A 324 8.62 14.93 -28.14
N ILE A 325 7.71 14.35 -27.35
CA ILE A 325 6.37 14.90 -27.09
C ILE A 325 6.30 15.78 -25.83
N HIS A 326 7.43 16.06 -25.18
CA HIS A 326 7.50 16.86 -23.95
C HIS A 326 6.79 16.24 -22.73
N LEU A 327 6.69 14.92 -22.68
CA LEU A 327 6.23 14.18 -21.52
C LEU A 327 7.40 14.05 -20.53
N ASN A 328 7.29 14.75 -19.41
CA ASN A 328 8.41 15.08 -18.53
C ASN A 328 8.18 14.67 -17.07
N TYR A 329 6.96 14.24 -16.72
CA TYR A 329 6.61 13.74 -15.40
C TYR A 329 5.85 12.41 -15.52
N LEU A 330 6.08 11.51 -14.57
CA LEU A 330 5.39 10.23 -14.48
C LEU A 330 4.83 10.00 -13.09
N VAL A 331 3.68 9.34 -13.06
CA VAL A 331 3.18 8.65 -11.88
C VAL A 331 3.32 7.15 -12.11
N LEU A 332 3.86 6.45 -11.12
CA LEU A 332 4.30 5.06 -11.26
C LEU A 332 3.62 4.11 -10.28
N ALA A 333 2.77 4.61 -9.38
CA ALA A 333 2.04 3.76 -8.44
C ALA A 333 0.88 3.06 -9.16
N ASN A 334 1.19 1.94 -9.81
CA ASN A 334 0.24 1.09 -10.51
C ASN A 334 0.62 -0.40 -10.35
N ASN A 335 -0.20 -1.24 -10.95
CA ASN A 335 -0.10 -2.70 -10.95
C ASN A 335 0.92 -3.26 -11.97
N HIS A 336 1.81 -2.47 -12.57
CA HIS A 336 2.73 -2.96 -13.62
C HIS A 336 4.21 -2.64 -13.37
N LEU A 337 4.53 -1.65 -12.53
CA LEU A 337 5.92 -1.24 -12.31
C LEU A 337 6.83 -2.34 -11.71
N LYS A 338 6.25 -3.33 -11.03
CA LYS A 338 6.99 -4.47 -10.46
C LYS A 338 6.84 -5.78 -11.25
N ASP A 339 6.40 -5.71 -12.51
CA ASP A 339 6.23 -6.89 -13.35
C ASP A 339 7.53 -7.68 -13.58
N TYR A 340 8.69 -7.03 -13.45
CA TYR A 340 10.02 -7.67 -13.49
C TYR A 340 10.74 -7.59 -12.13
N GLY A 341 9.97 -7.54 -11.05
CA GLY A 341 10.46 -7.51 -9.67
C GLY A 341 11.26 -6.26 -9.35
N GLU A 342 12.04 -6.35 -8.27
CA GLU A 342 12.88 -5.26 -7.76
C GLU A 342 13.92 -4.77 -8.78
N GLN A 343 14.53 -5.68 -9.55
CA GLN A 343 15.53 -5.33 -10.56
C GLN A 343 14.94 -4.49 -11.69
N GLY A 344 13.76 -4.87 -12.20
CA GLY A 344 13.04 -4.10 -13.22
C GLY A 344 12.62 -2.72 -12.71
N LEU A 345 12.08 -2.65 -11.50
CA LEU A 345 11.73 -1.36 -10.88
C LEU A 345 12.97 -0.47 -10.74
N ALA A 346 14.06 -0.97 -10.14
CA ALA A 346 15.28 -0.20 -9.93
C ALA A 346 15.89 0.30 -11.25
N TYR A 347 15.93 -0.57 -12.26
CA TYR A 347 16.37 -0.19 -13.61
C TYR A 347 15.46 0.88 -14.22
N THR A 348 14.13 0.77 -14.03
CA THR A 348 13.17 1.77 -14.50
C THR A 348 13.46 3.14 -13.90
N LEU A 349 13.59 3.22 -12.58
CA LEU A 349 13.88 4.48 -11.87
C LEU A 349 15.21 5.08 -12.34
N GLN A 350 16.25 4.25 -12.47
CA GLN A 350 17.56 4.67 -12.99
C GLN A 350 17.48 5.26 -14.41
N GLN A 351 16.74 4.62 -15.31
CA GLN A 351 16.59 5.11 -16.69
C GLN A 351 15.81 6.43 -16.73
N LEU A 352 14.81 6.61 -15.87
CA LEU A 352 14.07 7.87 -15.76
C LEU A 352 14.95 9.01 -15.24
N ASP A 353 15.76 8.75 -14.20
CA ASP A 353 16.72 9.73 -13.66
C ASP A 353 17.76 10.13 -14.73
N GLN A 354 18.32 9.14 -15.46
CA GLN A 354 19.25 9.39 -16.58
C GLN A 354 18.61 10.16 -17.73
N ALA A 355 17.31 9.95 -17.97
CA ALA A 355 16.55 10.67 -18.98
C ALA A 355 16.08 12.06 -18.52
N SER A 356 16.26 12.41 -17.24
CA SER A 356 15.72 13.62 -16.61
C SER A 356 14.19 13.71 -16.71
N ILE A 357 13.51 12.56 -16.60
CA ILE A 357 12.06 12.48 -16.47
C ILE A 357 11.72 12.32 -15.00
N SER A 358 10.95 13.26 -14.47
CA SER A 358 10.59 13.29 -13.05
C SER A 358 9.51 12.25 -12.74
N TYR A 359 9.54 11.63 -11.57
CA TYR A 359 8.52 10.64 -11.20
C TYR A 359 8.17 10.64 -9.71
N ILE A 360 6.98 10.14 -9.38
CA ILE A 360 6.51 9.80 -8.02
C ILE A 360 5.72 8.48 -8.03
N GLY A 361 5.40 7.96 -6.85
CA GLY A 361 4.58 6.76 -6.70
C GLY A 361 5.37 5.45 -6.69
N ALA A 362 6.70 5.50 -6.77
CA ALA A 362 7.58 4.35 -6.65
C ALA A 362 8.98 4.73 -6.18
N GLY A 363 9.65 3.79 -5.53
CA GLY A 363 10.96 4.04 -4.95
C GLY A 363 11.69 2.76 -4.58
N LEU A 364 12.98 2.91 -4.27
CA LEU A 364 13.81 1.81 -3.75
C LEU A 364 13.50 1.47 -2.29
N ASN A 365 12.68 2.28 -1.65
CA ASN A 365 12.14 2.08 -0.31
C ASN A 365 10.78 2.77 -0.18
N GLN A 366 10.06 2.52 0.91
CA GLN A 366 8.70 3.02 1.11
C GLN A 366 8.62 4.54 1.22
N LYS A 367 9.63 5.19 1.81
CA LYS A 367 9.70 6.65 1.93
C LYS A 367 9.76 7.33 0.56
N ASP A 368 10.64 6.84 -0.31
CA ASP A 368 10.81 7.36 -1.66
C ASP A 368 9.59 7.05 -2.54
N ALA A 369 8.99 5.88 -2.36
CA ALA A 369 7.77 5.52 -3.08
C ALA A 369 6.62 6.49 -2.79
N HIS A 370 6.44 6.87 -1.52
CA HIS A 370 5.44 7.85 -1.07
C HIS A 370 5.96 9.30 -1.16
N ASN A 371 6.97 9.59 -1.98
CA ASN A 371 7.32 10.97 -2.32
C ASN A 371 6.25 11.59 -3.25
N TYR A 372 6.17 12.91 -3.27
CA TYR A 372 5.15 13.69 -3.94
C TYR A 372 5.78 14.89 -4.65
N PHE A 373 5.04 15.45 -5.61
CA PHE A 373 5.44 16.69 -6.26
C PHE A 373 4.89 17.88 -5.49
N GLU A 374 5.69 18.95 -5.35
CA GLU A 374 5.19 20.26 -4.95
C GLU A 374 5.38 21.23 -6.12
N ILE A 375 4.28 21.71 -6.67
CA ILE A 375 4.23 22.58 -7.84
C ILE A 375 3.89 23.99 -7.39
N THR A 376 4.70 24.94 -7.84
CA THR A 376 4.47 26.38 -7.64
C THR A 376 4.06 27.03 -8.95
N PHE A 377 3.06 27.92 -8.91
CA PHE A 377 2.68 28.77 -10.03
C PHE A 377 2.25 30.13 -9.48
N GLU A 378 2.98 31.17 -9.84
CA GLU A 378 2.85 32.49 -9.22
C GLU A 378 2.93 32.38 -7.69
N ALA A 379 1.90 32.85 -6.95
CA ALA A 379 1.81 32.73 -5.50
C ALA A 379 1.09 31.45 -5.02
N LYS A 380 0.62 30.59 -5.94
CA LYS A 380 -0.12 29.37 -5.61
C LYS A 380 0.79 28.15 -5.50
N HIS A 381 0.42 27.24 -4.60
CA HIS A 381 1.14 26.01 -4.32
C HIS A 381 0.21 24.80 -4.36
N TYR A 382 0.67 23.73 -5.00
CA TYR A 382 -0.06 22.48 -5.17
C TYR A 382 0.83 21.31 -4.76
N ALA A 383 0.30 20.33 -4.04
CA ALA A 383 0.95 19.04 -3.84
C ALA A 383 0.26 17.96 -4.66
N ILE A 384 1.02 17.11 -5.34
CA ILE A 384 0.51 15.98 -6.12
C ILE A 384 1.04 14.68 -5.54
N PHE A 385 0.14 13.90 -4.94
CA PHE A 385 0.43 12.56 -4.41
C PHE A 385 -0.02 11.50 -5.41
N ASN A 386 0.63 10.33 -5.38
CA ASN A 386 0.24 9.18 -6.20
C ASN A 386 0.26 7.89 -5.38
N GLY A 387 -0.72 7.01 -5.61
CA GLY A 387 -0.78 5.72 -4.94
C GLY A 387 -1.62 4.69 -5.69
N TYR A 388 -1.26 3.42 -5.51
CA TYR A 388 -2.00 2.25 -5.97
C TYR A 388 -2.90 1.75 -4.83
N TRP A 389 -4.18 1.47 -5.08
CA TRP A 389 -5.02 0.87 -4.04
C TRP A 389 -4.51 -0.52 -3.63
N HIS A 390 -4.80 -0.95 -2.40
CA HIS A 390 -4.39 -2.26 -1.91
C HIS A 390 -5.12 -3.41 -2.64
N ARG A 391 -4.38 -4.40 -3.13
CA ARG A 391 -4.91 -5.70 -3.58
C ARG A 391 -4.14 -6.84 -2.94
N ASP A 392 -4.87 -7.79 -2.37
CA ASP A 392 -4.29 -8.94 -1.68
C ASP A 392 -3.31 -9.72 -2.57
N THR A 393 -3.68 -9.98 -3.83
CA THR A 393 -2.79 -10.64 -4.80
C THR A 393 -1.52 -9.81 -5.08
N ALA A 394 -1.64 -8.48 -5.17
CA ALA A 394 -0.48 -7.62 -5.42
C ALA A 394 0.46 -7.56 -4.20
N TYR A 395 -0.08 -7.68 -2.99
CA TYR A 395 0.68 -7.72 -1.75
C TYR A 395 1.29 -9.10 -1.48
N LEU A 396 0.48 -10.17 -1.48
CA LEU A 396 0.87 -11.53 -1.08
C LEU A 396 1.63 -12.28 -2.18
N ASP A 397 1.19 -12.17 -3.44
CA ASP A 397 1.69 -13.04 -4.51
C ASP A 397 2.72 -12.34 -5.41
N TYR A 398 2.59 -11.03 -5.60
CA TYR A 398 3.41 -10.27 -6.55
C TYR A 398 4.43 -9.32 -5.91
N ASP A 399 4.31 -9.03 -4.61
CA ASP A 399 5.23 -8.18 -3.86
C ASP A 399 5.36 -6.74 -4.40
N PHE A 400 4.25 -6.09 -4.76
CA PHE A 400 4.28 -4.80 -5.47
C PHE A 400 4.55 -3.59 -4.60
N TYR A 401 4.05 -3.57 -3.37
CA TYR A 401 4.11 -2.37 -2.54
C TYR A 401 5.49 -2.18 -1.92
N ALA A 402 5.93 -0.92 -1.84
CA ALA A 402 7.12 -0.58 -1.08
C ALA A 402 6.80 -0.67 0.43
N LEU A 403 7.68 -1.33 1.19
CA LEU A 403 7.46 -1.64 2.61
C LEU A 403 8.79 -1.49 3.37
N GLY A 404 8.89 -0.53 4.29
CA GLY A 404 10.14 -0.17 4.97
C GLY A 404 11.27 0.09 3.97
N SER A 405 12.36 -0.66 4.07
CA SER A 405 13.50 -0.58 3.13
C SER A 405 13.31 -1.28 1.79
N ARG A 406 12.17 -1.92 1.54
CA ARG A 406 11.93 -2.68 0.31
C ARG A 406 11.39 -1.77 -0.79
N SER A 407 11.90 -1.97 -2.01
CA SER A 407 11.44 -1.28 -3.21
C SER A 407 10.00 -1.65 -3.58
N GLY A 408 9.33 -0.76 -4.31
CA GLY A 408 7.96 -1.00 -4.77
C GLY A 408 7.21 0.29 -5.09
N VAL A 409 5.89 0.16 -5.25
CA VAL A 409 4.97 1.27 -5.48
C VAL A 409 4.35 1.79 -4.18
N ALA A 410 3.96 3.07 -4.17
CA ALA A 410 3.18 3.66 -3.10
C ALA A 410 1.77 3.06 -3.05
N CYS A 411 1.23 2.94 -1.84
CA CYS A 411 -0.13 2.43 -1.62
C CYS A 411 -1.04 3.56 -1.14
N LEU A 412 -2.32 3.53 -1.54
CA LEU A 412 -3.37 4.39 -0.96
C LEU A 412 -3.75 3.85 0.43
N ASN A 413 -2.91 4.11 1.43
CA ASN A 413 -3.02 3.57 2.79
C ASN A 413 -2.73 4.64 3.86
N GLY A 414 -2.60 4.21 5.12
CA GLY A 414 -2.29 5.08 6.26
C GLY A 414 -1.06 5.98 6.08
N VAL A 415 0.00 5.53 5.39
CA VAL A 415 1.21 6.36 5.17
C VAL A 415 0.87 7.57 4.32
N LEU A 416 0.19 7.35 3.19
CA LEU A 416 -0.21 8.42 2.29
C LEU A 416 -1.25 9.35 2.94
N LEU A 417 -2.20 8.78 3.70
CA LEU A 417 -3.22 9.55 4.42
C LEU A 417 -2.60 10.48 5.47
N GLU A 418 -1.70 9.98 6.30
CA GLU A 418 -1.02 10.79 7.31
C GLU A 418 -0.15 11.89 6.68
N GLN A 419 0.49 11.61 5.53
CA GLN A 419 1.23 12.64 4.80
C GLN A 419 0.33 13.75 4.28
N ILE A 420 -0.82 13.40 3.67
CA ILE A 420 -1.81 14.38 3.20
C ILE A 420 -2.33 15.22 4.36
N MET A 421 -2.72 14.58 5.47
CA MET A 421 -3.22 15.27 6.67
C MET A 421 -2.19 16.24 7.24
N ARG A 422 -0.93 15.81 7.36
CA ARG A 422 0.17 16.66 7.85
C ARG A 422 0.44 17.83 6.92
N TYR A 423 0.49 17.57 5.61
CA TYR A 423 0.70 18.63 4.63
C TYR A 423 -0.43 19.65 4.68
N LYS A 424 -1.70 19.20 4.74
CA LYS A 424 -2.86 20.09 4.84
C LYS A 424 -2.87 20.87 6.15
N GLN A 425 -2.49 20.24 7.27
CA GLN A 425 -2.40 20.90 8.57
C GLN A 425 -1.28 21.97 8.59
N ALA A 426 -0.12 21.68 8.02
CA ALA A 426 1.00 22.61 7.94
C ALA A 426 0.76 23.74 6.93
N HIS A 427 -0.03 23.48 5.89
CA HIS A 427 -0.28 24.41 4.79
C HIS A 427 -1.77 24.44 4.37
N PRO A 428 -2.66 24.99 5.19
CA PRO A 428 -4.12 24.95 4.96
C PRO A 428 -4.58 25.58 3.64
N GLU A 429 -3.85 26.58 3.15
CA GLU A 429 -4.13 27.35 1.93
C GLU A 429 -3.73 26.62 0.64
N ARG A 430 -2.85 25.62 0.74
CA ARG A 430 -2.32 24.90 -0.43
C ARG A 430 -3.29 23.82 -0.88
N LYS A 431 -3.31 23.57 -2.19
CA LYS A 431 -4.19 22.54 -2.77
C LYS A 431 -3.50 21.20 -2.89
N ILE A 432 -4.24 20.14 -2.63
CA ILE A 432 -3.73 18.76 -2.73
C ILE A 432 -4.46 18.03 -3.86
N ILE A 433 -3.71 17.49 -4.80
CA ILE A 433 -4.18 16.62 -5.87
C ILE A 433 -3.71 15.21 -5.55
N VAL A 434 -4.59 14.22 -5.63
CA VAL A 434 -4.23 12.81 -5.49
C VAL A 434 -4.53 12.07 -6.78
N ILE A 435 -3.51 11.46 -7.36
CA ILE A 435 -3.63 10.61 -8.53
C ILE A 435 -3.69 9.15 -8.07
N CYS A 436 -4.83 8.50 -8.26
CA CYS A 436 -5.11 7.18 -7.73
C CYS A 436 -5.14 6.13 -8.85
N HIS A 437 -4.34 5.08 -8.76
CA HIS A 437 -4.55 3.91 -9.61
C HIS A 437 -5.44 2.89 -8.87
N TRP A 438 -6.67 2.72 -9.34
CA TRP A 438 -7.71 1.92 -8.65
C TRP A 438 -8.84 1.49 -9.59
N GLY A 439 -9.82 0.77 -9.06
CA GLY A 439 -10.94 0.28 -9.84
C GLY A 439 -10.64 -1.05 -10.52
N VAL A 440 -11.62 -1.53 -11.28
CA VAL A 440 -11.56 -2.81 -11.98
C VAL A 440 -11.71 -2.53 -13.47
N ASP A 441 -10.85 -3.14 -14.28
CA ASP A 441 -10.78 -2.97 -15.72
C ASP A 441 -12.18 -2.99 -16.36
N PHE A 442 -12.52 -1.89 -17.03
CA PHE A 442 -13.76 -1.68 -17.77
C PHE A 442 -15.05 -1.82 -16.93
N LYS A 443 -14.97 -1.68 -15.60
CA LYS A 443 -16.14 -1.73 -14.70
C LYS A 443 -16.54 -0.36 -14.15
N PRO A 444 -17.82 -0.19 -13.74
CA PRO A 444 -18.26 1.00 -13.01
C PRO A 444 -17.56 1.18 -11.66
N ILE A 445 -17.75 2.35 -11.06
CA ILE A 445 -17.20 2.72 -9.74
C ILE A 445 -17.58 1.66 -8.69
N THR A 446 -16.60 1.19 -7.93
CA THR A 446 -16.82 0.25 -6.81
C THR A 446 -17.07 0.99 -5.49
N LYS A 447 -17.67 0.30 -4.51
CA LYS A 447 -17.85 0.84 -3.15
C LYS A 447 -16.51 1.20 -2.49
N ASP A 448 -15.46 0.43 -2.76
CA ASP A 448 -14.13 0.67 -2.20
C ASP A 448 -13.49 1.93 -2.79
N GLN A 449 -13.69 2.20 -4.10
CA GLN A 449 -13.28 3.47 -4.70
C GLN A 449 -13.98 4.65 -4.01
N THR A 450 -15.31 4.61 -3.83
CA THR A 450 -16.06 5.69 -3.17
C THR A 450 -15.63 5.88 -1.71
N LYS A 451 -15.37 4.78 -0.99
CA LYS A 451 -14.88 4.81 0.40
C LYS A 451 -13.50 5.47 0.48
N LEU A 452 -12.55 5.06 -0.35
CA LEU A 452 -11.20 5.65 -0.38
C LEU A 452 -11.24 7.13 -0.80
N ALA A 453 -12.05 7.49 -1.80
CA ALA A 453 -12.22 8.88 -2.22
C ALA A 453 -12.78 9.76 -1.08
N THR A 454 -13.74 9.24 -0.32
CA THR A 454 -14.30 9.94 0.86
C THR A 454 -13.22 10.18 1.91
N ILE A 455 -12.36 9.21 2.17
CA ILE A 455 -11.30 9.31 3.18
C ILE A 455 -10.18 10.25 2.71
N LEU A 456 -9.77 10.16 1.45
CA LEU A 456 -8.76 11.06 0.87
C LEU A 456 -9.21 12.52 0.89
N THR A 457 -10.48 12.79 0.56
CA THR A 457 -11.04 14.15 0.64
C THR A 457 -11.17 14.64 2.09
N GLN A 458 -11.53 13.76 3.04
CA GLN A 458 -11.50 14.08 4.48
C GLN A 458 -10.08 14.38 4.99
N ALA A 459 -9.07 13.66 4.49
CA ALA A 459 -7.67 13.86 4.85
C ALA A 459 -7.11 15.20 4.36
N GLY A 460 -7.69 15.77 3.29
CA GLY A 460 -7.32 17.08 2.77
C GLY A 460 -7.15 17.17 1.25
N ALA A 461 -7.41 16.10 0.51
CA ALA A 461 -7.38 16.14 -0.97
C ALA A 461 -8.42 17.13 -1.51
N ASP A 462 -7.98 18.08 -2.32
CA ASP A 462 -8.82 19.08 -2.99
C ASP A 462 -9.31 18.60 -4.36
N LEU A 463 -8.56 17.71 -5.01
CA LEU A 463 -8.92 17.06 -6.27
C LEU A 463 -8.41 15.61 -6.27
N ILE A 464 -9.23 14.68 -6.76
CA ILE A 464 -8.80 13.31 -7.02
C ILE A 464 -8.97 13.00 -8.51
N VAL A 465 -7.93 12.43 -9.12
CA VAL A 465 -7.93 11.95 -10.50
C VAL A 465 -7.55 10.47 -10.51
N GLY A 466 -8.46 9.62 -10.97
CA GLY A 466 -8.25 8.18 -11.00
C GLY A 466 -7.75 7.62 -12.34
N HIS A 467 -7.08 6.48 -12.26
CA HIS A 467 -6.50 5.67 -13.33
C HIS A 467 -6.77 4.19 -13.09
N GLY A 468 -6.51 3.32 -14.07
CA GLY A 468 -6.53 1.85 -13.89
C GLY A 468 -7.86 1.15 -14.14
N ALA A 469 -8.94 1.86 -14.46
CA ALA A 469 -10.17 1.21 -14.94
C ALA A 469 -10.17 1.06 -16.48
N HIS A 470 -9.17 1.59 -17.18
CA HIS A 470 -9.04 1.57 -18.65
C HIS A 470 -10.22 2.16 -19.45
N THR A 471 -11.17 2.81 -18.77
CA THR A 471 -12.32 3.55 -19.32
C THR A 471 -12.63 4.73 -18.40
N ILE A 472 -13.22 5.80 -18.93
CA ILE A 472 -13.73 6.91 -18.11
C ILE A 472 -14.73 6.40 -17.06
N GLN A 473 -14.78 7.06 -15.90
CA GLN A 473 -15.81 6.84 -14.88
C GLN A 473 -16.48 8.18 -14.49
N PRO A 474 -17.68 8.15 -13.88
CA PRO A 474 -18.36 9.35 -13.42
C PRO A 474 -17.51 10.26 -12.51
N ILE A 475 -17.83 11.54 -12.51
CA ILE A 475 -17.29 12.54 -11.59
C ILE A 475 -18.29 12.75 -10.47
N GLN A 476 -17.82 12.81 -9.23
CA GLN A 476 -18.67 13.08 -8.08
C GLN A 476 -18.09 14.20 -7.22
N ILE A 477 -18.94 15.04 -6.64
CA ILE A 477 -18.54 15.97 -5.58
C ILE A 477 -18.64 15.26 -4.23
N ILE A 478 -17.51 15.01 -3.58
CA ILE A 478 -17.43 14.37 -2.26
C ILE A 478 -16.75 15.34 -1.30
N ASN A 479 -17.39 15.64 -0.16
CA ASN A 479 -16.90 16.66 0.80
C ASN A 479 -16.61 18.03 0.13
N GLN A 480 -17.44 18.42 -0.83
CA GLN A 480 -17.28 19.65 -1.65
C GLN A 480 -16.05 19.64 -2.57
N LYS A 481 -15.42 18.48 -2.78
CA LYS A 481 -14.24 18.31 -3.64
C LYS A 481 -14.57 17.41 -4.83
N PRO A 482 -14.15 17.75 -6.06
CA PRO A 482 -14.36 16.90 -7.21
C PRO A 482 -13.47 15.65 -7.18
N VAL A 483 -14.11 14.51 -7.46
CA VAL A 483 -13.47 13.21 -7.62
C VAL A 483 -13.75 12.74 -9.03
N VAL A 484 -12.74 12.77 -9.89
CA VAL A 484 -12.77 12.15 -11.22
C VAL A 484 -12.34 10.70 -11.05
N PHE A 485 -13.29 9.78 -10.96
CA PHE A 485 -13.00 8.40 -10.54
C PHE A 485 -12.09 7.64 -11.50
N ASN A 486 -12.15 7.91 -12.80
CA ASN A 486 -11.18 7.38 -13.75
C ASN A 486 -11.16 8.23 -15.02
N ILE A 487 -9.96 8.49 -15.53
CA ILE A 487 -9.76 9.11 -16.85
C ILE A 487 -9.47 8.08 -17.94
N GLY A 488 -9.39 6.78 -17.62
CA GLY A 488 -9.20 5.71 -18.61
C GLY A 488 -7.86 5.76 -19.34
N ASN A 489 -7.83 5.19 -20.54
CA ASN A 489 -6.60 5.09 -21.33
C ASN A 489 -6.23 6.41 -22.02
N ALA A 490 -4.93 6.68 -22.16
CA ALA A 490 -4.43 7.58 -23.18
C ALA A 490 -3.82 6.75 -24.32
N VAL A 491 -2.49 6.58 -24.31
CA VAL A 491 -1.78 5.68 -25.23
C VAL A 491 -1.56 4.34 -24.52
N PHE A 492 -2.56 3.45 -24.54
CA PHE A 492 -2.44 2.11 -23.98
C PHE A 492 -2.69 1.06 -25.06
N ASN A 493 -1.64 0.51 -25.67
CA ASN A 493 -1.73 -0.19 -26.95
C ASN A 493 -2.15 -1.67 -26.87
N SER A 494 -3.08 -1.98 -25.95
CA SER A 494 -3.87 -3.22 -26.01
C SER A 494 -4.91 -3.14 -27.13
N ASP A 495 -5.67 -4.20 -27.40
CA ASP A 495 -6.79 -4.12 -28.37
C ASP A 495 -8.00 -3.37 -27.76
N GLY A 496 -8.06 -3.28 -26.43
CA GLY A 496 -9.23 -2.82 -25.67
C GLY A 496 -10.30 -3.92 -25.53
N GLU A 497 -11.05 -3.90 -24.43
CA GLU A 497 -12.13 -4.86 -24.17
C GLU A 497 -13.50 -4.17 -24.04
N TYR A 498 -13.64 -2.97 -24.60
CA TYR A 498 -14.80 -2.10 -24.42
C TYR A 498 -16.13 -2.79 -24.75
N GLU A 499 -16.25 -3.40 -25.93
CA GLU A 499 -17.48 -4.11 -26.34
C GLU A 499 -17.75 -5.35 -25.47
N GLN A 500 -16.71 -6.16 -25.21
CA GLN A 500 -16.80 -7.40 -24.44
C GLN A 500 -17.23 -7.14 -22.99
N GLN A 501 -16.79 -6.01 -22.44
CA GLN A 501 -17.05 -5.62 -21.05
C GLN A 501 -18.24 -4.65 -20.92
N ASN A 502 -18.89 -4.28 -22.04
CA ASN A 502 -19.95 -3.26 -22.10
C ASN A 502 -19.53 -1.92 -21.46
N ALA A 503 -18.32 -1.45 -21.81
CA ALA A 503 -17.74 -0.20 -21.35
C ALA A 503 -17.65 0.82 -22.51
N LEU A 504 -17.58 2.10 -22.14
CA LEU A 504 -17.44 3.16 -23.13
C LEU A 504 -16.00 3.20 -23.68
N PRO A 505 -15.80 3.36 -25.00
CA PRO A 505 -14.50 3.36 -25.67
C PRO A 505 -13.76 4.69 -25.51
N PHE A 506 -13.84 5.28 -24.33
CA PHE A 506 -13.30 6.60 -24.04
C PHE A 506 -12.27 6.54 -22.93
N GLY A 507 -11.19 7.26 -23.13
CA GLY A 507 -10.35 7.82 -22.07
C GLY A 507 -10.46 9.35 -22.06
N CYS A 508 -9.61 10.00 -21.31
CA CYS A 508 -9.58 11.45 -21.13
C CYS A 508 -8.16 11.96 -20.95
N ILE A 509 -7.89 13.15 -21.50
CA ILE A 509 -6.77 13.99 -21.05
C ILE A 509 -7.33 15.00 -20.05
N ALA A 510 -6.81 14.98 -18.83
CA ALA A 510 -7.16 15.94 -17.78
C ALA A 510 -6.19 17.13 -17.80
N ARG A 511 -6.68 18.31 -18.17
CA ARG A 511 -5.89 19.55 -18.23
C ARG A 511 -6.29 20.49 -17.10
N LEU A 512 -5.38 20.73 -16.17
CA LEU A 512 -5.56 21.67 -15.08
C LEU A 512 -5.08 23.06 -15.51
N ASP A 513 -5.85 24.09 -15.20
CA ASP A 513 -5.47 25.51 -15.28
C ASP A 513 -5.37 26.03 -13.84
N LEU A 514 -4.14 26.14 -13.35
CA LEU A 514 -3.82 26.53 -11.98
C LEU A 514 -4.17 28.01 -11.70
N ALA A 515 -4.20 28.86 -12.72
CA ALA A 515 -4.61 30.25 -12.53
C ALA A 515 -6.07 30.33 -12.06
N LYS A 516 -6.93 29.46 -12.60
CA LYS A 516 -8.37 29.43 -12.32
C LYS A 516 -8.82 28.32 -11.37
N ASP A 517 -7.92 27.40 -11.01
CA ASP A 517 -8.24 26.22 -10.21
C ASP A 517 -9.35 25.36 -10.81
N ILE A 518 -9.21 25.09 -12.10
CA ILE A 518 -10.16 24.26 -12.87
C ILE A 518 -9.44 23.06 -13.45
N ILE A 519 -10.17 21.96 -13.57
CA ILE A 519 -9.80 20.79 -14.38
C ILE A 519 -10.73 20.73 -15.58
N ARG A 520 -10.13 20.56 -16.76
CA ARG A 520 -10.84 20.25 -18.01
C ARG A 520 -10.57 18.81 -18.42
N LEU A 521 -11.62 18.04 -18.64
CA LEU A 521 -11.55 16.66 -19.11
C LEU A 521 -11.91 16.64 -20.59
N TYR A 522 -10.92 16.31 -21.43
CA TYR A 522 -11.10 16.17 -22.87
C TYR A 522 -11.22 14.68 -23.20
N PRO A 523 -12.41 14.17 -23.55
CA PRO A 523 -12.56 12.76 -23.89
C PRO A 523 -11.83 12.44 -25.18
N MET A 524 -11.17 11.29 -25.18
CA MET A 524 -10.44 10.72 -26.30
C MET A 524 -11.10 9.40 -26.69
N TYR A 525 -11.28 9.17 -27.98
CA TYR A 525 -11.68 7.86 -28.47
C TYR A 525 -10.48 6.90 -28.40
N THR A 526 -10.62 5.77 -27.69
CA THR A 526 -9.50 4.89 -27.32
C THR A 526 -9.72 3.42 -27.65
N ASN A 527 -10.78 3.06 -28.39
CA ASN A 527 -10.92 1.70 -28.93
C ASN A 527 -9.88 1.47 -30.03
N ASN A 528 -8.82 0.75 -29.68
CA ASN A 528 -7.63 0.64 -30.52
C ASN A 528 -7.83 -0.15 -31.81
N LEU A 529 -8.84 -1.02 -31.88
CA LEU A 529 -9.22 -1.68 -33.13
C LEU A 529 -9.83 -0.71 -34.15
N GLN A 530 -10.35 0.44 -33.70
CA GLN A 530 -10.90 1.50 -34.54
C GLN A 530 -9.90 2.64 -34.76
N THR A 531 -9.17 3.04 -33.71
CA THR A 531 -8.17 4.12 -33.81
C THR A 531 -6.87 3.68 -34.48
N PHE A 532 -6.70 2.36 -34.66
CA PHE A 532 -5.44 1.73 -35.01
C PHE A 532 -4.32 2.13 -34.03
N TRP A 533 -4.60 2.17 -32.72
CA TRP A 533 -3.66 2.57 -31.65
C TRP A 533 -3.16 4.03 -31.70
N GLN A 534 -3.98 4.94 -32.22
CA GLN A 534 -3.75 6.39 -32.20
C GLN A 534 -4.99 7.11 -31.67
N PRO A 535 -5.10 7.29 -30.33
CA PRO A 535 -6.24 7.97 -29.73
C PRO A 535 -6.43 9.38 -30.28
N TYR A 536 -7.67 9.87 -30.32
CA TYR A 536 -8.00 11.19 -30.85
C TYR A 536 -9.17 11.85 -30.12
N PRO A 537 -9.27 13.19 -30.11
CA PRO A 537 -10.40 13.91 -29.51
C PRO A 537 -11.74 13.48 -30.11
N VAL A 538 -12.72 13.23 -29.24
CA VAL A 538 -14.05 12.76 -29.66
C VAL A 538 -14.81 13.80 -30.51
N ASP A 539 -15.69 13.32 -31.38
CA ASP A 539 -16.64 14.16 -32.09
C ASP A 539 -17.81 14.62 -31.19
N ALA A 540 -18.84 15.24 -31.77
CA ALA A 540 -19.98 15.75 -31.00
C ALA A 540 -20.88 14.63 -30.43
N GLU A 541 -21.04 13.52 -31.16
CA GLU A 541 -21.89 12.41 -30.72
C GLU A 541 -21.22 11.64 -29.58
N ASP A 542 -19.94 11.31 -29.76
CA ASP A 542 -19.14 10.64 -28.75
C ASP A 542 -18.95 11.53 -27.51
N PHE A 543 -18.75 12.84 -27.69
CA PHE A 543 -18.73 13.78 -26.56
C PHE A 543 -20.05 13.78 -25.80
N SER A 544 -21.20 13.73 -26.47
CA SER A 544 -22.50 13.67 -25.80
C SER A 544 -22.62 12.43 -24.90
N LYS A 545 -22.18 11.26 -25.38
CA LYS A 545 -22.16 10.00 -24.61
C LYS A 545 -21.19 10.07 -23.43
N ALA A 546 -19.96 10.52 -23.67
CA ALA A 546 -18.94 10.67 -22.63
C ALA A 546 -19.36 11.68 -21.56
N ASN A 547 -19.90 12.83 -21.98
CA ASN A 547 -20.43 13.87 -21.10
C ASN A 547 -21.54 13.32 -20.21
N ALA A 548 -22.59 12.74 -20.80
CA ALA A 548 -23.73 12.21 -20.06
C ALA A 548 -23.30 11.17 -19.01
N TYR A 549 -22.31 10.34 -19.33
CA TYR A 549 -21.77 9.36 -18.39
C TYR A 549 -20.94 10.00 -17.27
N MET A 550 -19.98 10.87 -17.61
CA MET A 550 -19.12 11.54 -16.64
C MET A 550 -19.91 12.43 -15.67
N THR A 551 -20.97 13.10 -16.13
CA THR A 551 -21.76 14.02 -15.30
C THR A 551 -22.95 13.36 -14.63
N SER A 552 -23.07 12.02 -14.71
CA SER A 552 -24.23 11.29 -14.16
C SER A 552 -24.40 11.41 -12.64
N LEU A 553 -23.34 11.82 -11.92
CA LEU A 553 -23.35 12.07 -10.47
C LEU A 553 -23.13 13.56 -10.11
N LEU A 554 -23.23 14.47 -11.09
CA LEU A 554 -23.09 15.91 -10.91
C LEU A 554 -24.42 16.64 -11.07
N THR A 555 -24.53 17.82 -10.47
CA THR A 555 -25.58 18.79 -10.83
C THR A 555 -25.07 19.76 -11.90
N PRO A 556 -25.94 20.40 -12.71
CA PRO A 556 -25.53 21.37 -13.73
C PRO A 556 -24.71 22.56 -13.22
N GLU A 557 -24.79 22.85 -11.92
CA GLU A 557 -24.01 23.91 -11.26
C GLU A 557 -22.55 23.50 -10.99
N ASN A 558 -22.25 22.20 -11.02
CA ASN A 558 -20.92 21.68 -10.71
C ASN A 558 -19.97 21.66 -11.92
N TYR A 559 -20.49 21.80 -13.15
CA TYR A 559 -19.67 21.66 -14.35
C TYR A 559 -20.15 22.56 -15.49
N MET A 560 -19.26 22.75 -16.46
CA MET A 560 -19.57 23.37 -17.74
C MET A 560 -19.05 22.47 -18.87
N ALA A 561 -19.87 22.22 -19.88
CA ALA A 561 -19.42 21.59 -21.12
C ALA A 561 -19.15 22.67 -22.18
N SER A 562 -18.02 22.60 -22.87
CA SER A 562 -17.65 23.56 -23.91
C SER A 562 -16.69 22.92 -24.93
N GLN A 563 -16.19 23.73 -25.86
CA GLN A 563 -15.17 23.35 -26.83
C GLN A 563 -14.15 24.46 -27.05
N ASP A 564 -12.91 24.07 -27.33
CA ASP A 564 -11.83 24.95 -27.77
C ASP A 564 -11.08 24.31 -28.96
N ASN A 565 -9.88 24.81 -29.24
CA ASN A 565 -9.05 24.32 -30.34
C ASN A 565 -8.43 22.93 -30.10
N LEU A 566 -8.43 22.43 -28.86
CA LEU A 566 -7.96 21.09 -28.52
C LEU A 566 -9.08 20.05 -28.59
N GLY A 567 -10.33 20.48 -28.36
CA GLY A 567 -11.51 19.65 -28.53
C GLY A 567 -12.66 20.04 -27.62
N ARG A 568 -13.59 19.11 -27.44
CA ARG A 568 -14.71 19.25 -26.50
C ARG A 568 -14.28 18.81 -25.11
N TYR A 569 -14.72 19.53 -24.09
CA TYR A 569 -14.32 19.26 -22.72
C TYR A 569 -15.43 19.50 -21.70
N LEU A 570 -15.26 18.85 -20.54
CA LEU A 570 -15.96 19.20 -19.30
C LEU A 570 -15.04 19.94 -18.36
N GLU A 571 -15.50 21.05 -17.82
CA GLU A 571 -14.79 21.88 -16.85
C GLU A 571 -15.42 21.77 -15.47
N VAL A 572 -14.59 21.53 -14.45
CA VAL A 572 -14.99 21.46 -13.04
C VAL A 572 -13.99 22.28 -12.21
N LYS A 573 -14.48 23.03 -11.21
CA LYS A 573 -13.64 23.77 -10.25
C LYS A 573 -13.23 22.86 -9.09
N PHE A 574 -12.02 23.03 -8.56
CA PHE A 574 -11.52 22.26 -7.42
C PHE A 574 -10.84 23.13 -6.36
#